data_AF-A0A7J4K2X1-F1
#
_entry.id   AF-A0A7J4K2X1-F1
#
_cell.length_a   1.000
_cell.length_b   1.000
_cell.length_c   1.000
_cell.angle_alpha   90.00
_cell.angle_beta   90.00
_cell.angle_gamma   90.00
#
_symmetry.space_group_name_H-M   'P 1'
#
loop_
_entity.id
_entity.type
_entity.pdbx_description
1 polymer ?
#
loop_
_entity_poly.entity_id
_entity_poly.type
_entity_poly.pdbx_seq_one_letter_code
_entity_poly.pdbx_strand_id
1 'polypeptide(L)'
;MTLEDTLAKLWPWIQDKFNHPHIMEPKITDDPTMDTAAFVWQTKQTLIDRGFVAEIAKEMGEARAMSAILQHEVGHYAEFPRELSETIMLRAYTDAYFKEKAGDVYGFYSDMVDELRTLRFGTEDLYALREGMIARNLAKNDQNSASINRLLCAVYSSTHAKYASRLPELSSDESRMLKNILTLKLLSGSGKDHCDNILNFGKEIEHLITPKPGKGGGHGTGNDAAPDLTGKNAPSQHDIDVALDDILKKYGPHAYRTTKQFVGQGLPGFKDASPANAGTSPGTLQYNDHLIPFYTRWARTFGLHIVKRPFE
;
A
#
# COMPACT_ATOMS: atom_id res chain seq x y z
N MET A 1 -29.97 -9.88 -7.66
CA MET A 1 -28.59 -9.75 -8.17
C MET A 1 -27.71 -10.11 -7.00
N THR A 2 -26.83 -11.09 -7.17
CA THR A 2 -25.89 -11.49 -6.11
C THR A 2 -24.70 -10.53 -6.08
N LEU A 3 -23.88 -10.60 -5.01
CA LEU A 3 -22.64 -9.82 -4.95
C LEU A 3 -21.67 -10.22 -6.07
N GLU A 4 -21.66 -11.51 -6.43
CA GLU A 4 -20.88 -12.04 -7.54
C GLU A 4 -21.35 -11.47 -8.89
N ASP A 5 -22.67 -11.34 -9.09
CA ASP A 5 -23.22 -10.66 -10.28
C ASP A 5 -22.80 -9.18 -10.33
N THR A 6 -22.82 -8.51 -9.18
CA THR A 6 -22.40 -7.11 -9.04
C THR A 6 -20.91 -6.96 -9.35
N LEU A 7 -20.06 -7.84 -8.81
CA LEU A 7 -18.62 -7.86 -9.07
C LEU A 7 -18.32 -8.11 -10.56
N ALA A 8 -18.92 -9.14 -11.17
CA ALA A 8 -18.69 -9.49 -12.57
C ALA A 8 -19.06 -8.34 -13.52
N LYS A 9 -20.07 -7.53 -13.16
CA LYS A 9 -20.46 -6.34 -13.93
C LYS A 9 -19.50 -5.17 -13.75
N LEU A 10 -19.00 -4.93 -12.54
CA LEU A 10 -18.14 -3.79 -12.23
C LEU A 10 -16.68 -4.02 -12.64
N TRP A 11 -16.21 -5.27 -12.57
CA TRP A 11 -14.80 -5.59 -12.73
C TRP A 11 -14.18 -5.11 -14.06
N PRO A 12 -14.82 -5.30 -15.23
CA PRO A 12 -14.27 -4.80 -16.49
C PRO A 12 -14.04 -3.28 -16.49
N TRP A 13 -14.93 -2.51 -15.84
CA TRP A 13 -14.79 -1.07 -15.72
C TRP A 13 -13.65 -0.66 -14.77
N ILE A 14 -13.48 -1.38 -13.65
CA ILE A 14 -12.35 -1.15 -12.74
C ILE A 14 -11.02 -1.44 -13.44
N GLN A 15 -10.93 -2.55 -14.18
CA GLN A 15 -9.71 -2.88 -14.94
C GLN A 15 -9.37 -1.80 -15.98
N ASP A 16 -10.36 -1.33 -16.75
CA ASP A 16 -10.17 -0.27 -17.74
C ASP A 16 -9.69 1.04 -17.09
N LYS A 17 -10.27 1.39 -15.92
CA LYS A 17 -9.92 2.59 -15.18
C LYS A 17 -8.46 2.61 -14.72
N PHE A 18 -7.94 1.48 -14.25
CA PHE A 18 -6.59 1.41 -13.70
C PHE A 18 -5.53 0.91 -14.70
N ASN A 19 -5.95 0.45 -15.88
CA ASN A 19 -5.25 0.07 -17.11
C ASN A 19 -3.95 -0.78 -17.02
N HIS A 20 -3.06 -0.59 -16.03
CA HIS A 20 -1.87 -1.39 -15.74
C HIS A 20 -1.45 -1.25 -14.25
N PRO A 21 -0.92 -2.30 -13.58
CA PRO A 21 -0.51 -3.62 -14.09
C PRO A 21 -1.66 -4.61 -14.30
N HIS A 22 -1.37 -5.82 -14.79
CA HIS A 22 -2.36 -6.91 -14.80
C HIS A 22 -2.71 -7.32 -13.39
N ILE A 23 -4.00 -7.22 -13.05
CA ILE A 23 -4.59 -7.55 -11.75
C ILE A 23 -5.56 -8.71 -11.96
N MET A 24 -5.50 -9.69 -11.07
CA MET A 24 -6.40 -10.85 -11.09
C MET A 24 -7.80 -10.43 -10.67
N GLU A 25 -8.81 -11.13 -11.18
CA GLU A 25 -10.20 -10.88 -10.80
C GLU A 25 -10.36 -10.99 -9.27
N PRO A 26 -10.99 -9.98 -8.62
CA PRO A 26 -11.25 -9.99 -7.20
C PRO A 26 -12.06 -11.20 -6.77
N LYS A 27 -11.94 -11.59 -5.50
CA LYS A 27 -12.68 -12.71 -4.92
C LYS A 27 -13.43 -12.27 -3.68
N ILE A 28 -14.74 -12.48 -3.68
CA ILE A 28 -15.55 -12.41 -2.47
C ILE A 28 -15.25 -13.66 -1.63
N THR A 29 -15.05 -13.48 -0.34
CA THR A 29 -14.74 -14.57 0.58
C THR A 29 -15.54 -14.45 1.87
N ASP A 30 -15.75 -15.59 2.52
CA ASP A 30 -16.37 -15.72 3.83
C ASP A 30 -15.32 -16.23 4.85
N ASP A 31 -14.04 -15.89 4.64
CA ASP A 31 -12.95 -16.24 5.55
C ASP A 31 -13.15 -15.54 6.91
N PRO A 32 -13.35 -16.27 8.01
CA PRO A 32 -13.64 -15.67 9.32
C PRO A 32 -12.47 -14.87 9.90
N THR A 33 -11.28 -14.95 9.30
CA THR A 33 -10.10 -14.17 9.70
C THR A 33 -10.04 -12.78 9.05
N MET A 34 -10.90 -12.52 8.07
CA MET A 34 -10.97 -11.26 7.33
C MET A 34 -12.30 -10.55 7.60
N ASP A 35 -12.24 -9.26 7.92
CA ASP A 35 -13.41 -8.45 8.26
C ASP A 35 -13.52 -7.16 7.41
N THR A 36 -12.74 -7.11 6.33
CA THR A 36 -12.55 -5.99 5.40
C THR A 36 -12.23 -6.49 3.99
N ALA A 37 -11.79 -5.61 3.08
CA ALA A 37 -11.10 -5.98 1.85
C ALA A 37 -9.59 -5.83 1.98
N ALA A 38 -8.86 -6.50 1.09
CA ALA A 38 -7.40 -6.57 1.10
C ALA A 38 -6.84 -6.90 -0.28
N PHE A 39 -5.75 -6.25 -0.69
CA PHE A 39 -5.02 -6.61 -1.91
C PHE A 39 -3.88 -7.61 -1.64
N VAL A 40 -3.96 -8.82 -2.20
CA VAL A 40 -2.91 -9.84 -2.11
C VAL A 40 -1.80 -9.56 -3.12
N TRP A 41 -0.67 -9.00 -2.68
CA TRP A 41 0.48 -8.70 -3.54
C TRP A 41 0.97 -9.90 -4.37
N GLN A 42 1.03 -11.07 -3.76
CA GLN A 42 1.61 -12.27 -4.37
C GLN A 42 0.74 -12.80 -5.51
N THR A 43 -0.58 -12.88 -5.30
CA THR A 43 -1.53 -13.36 -6.31
C THR A 43 -2.08 -12.22 -7.16
N LYS A 44 -1.77 -10.97 -6.82
CA LYS A 44 -2.34 -9.74 -7.41
C LYS A 44 -3.87 -9.76 -7.43
N GLN A 45 -4.46 -10.25 -6.35
CA GLN A 45 -5.90 -10.46 -6.24
C GLN A 45 -6.45 -9.69 -5.04
N THR A 46 -7.50 -8.91 -5.24
CA THR A 46 -8.27 -8.33 -4.14
C THR A 46 -9.18 -9.39 -3.53
N LEU A 47 -9.10 -9.59 -2.22
CA LEU A 47 -10.04 -10.38 -1.43
C LEU A 47 -11.02 -9.42 -0.75
N ILE A 48 -12.31 -9.73 -0.77
CA ILE A 48 -13.35 -8.87 -0.23
C ILE A 48 -14.24 -9.68 0.71
N ASP A 49 -14.29 -9.29 1.98
CA ASP A 49 -15.21 -9.91 2.95
C ASP A 49 -16.65 -9.54 2.60
N ARG A 50 -17.52 -10.56 2.57
CA ARG A 50 -18.94 -10.39 2.30
C ARG A 50 -19.62 -9.53 3.38
N GLY A 51 -19.26 -9.75 4.65
CA GLY A 51 -19.83 -9.01 5.78
C GLY A 51 -19.54 -7.52 5.68
N PHE A 52 -18.30 -7.18 5.32
CA PHE A 52 -17.84 -5.82 5.11
C PHE A 52 -18.63 -5.10 4.02
N VAL A 53 -18.84 -5.72 2.85
CA VAL A 53 -19.66 -5.11 1.78
C VAL A 53 -21.07 -4.84 2.27
N ALA A 54 -21.69 -5.81 2.98
CA ALA A 54 -23.04 -5.66 3.50
C ALA A 54 -23.14 -4.54 4.55
N GLU A 55 -22.10 -4.32 5.36
CA GLU A 55 -22.04 -3.22 6.32
C GLU A 55 -21.97 -1.86 5.61
N ILE A 56 -21.05 -1.69 4.65
CA ILE A 56 -20.89 -0.43 3.90
C ILE A 56 -22.09 -0.14 2.99
N ALA A 57 -22.71 -1.19 2.43
CA ALA A 57 -23.88 -1.06 1.55
C ALA A 57 -25.10 -0.43 2.25
N LYS A 58 -25.17 -0.43 3.59
CA LYS A 58 -26.24 0.25 4.35
C LYS A 58 -26.24 1.75 4.12
N GLU A 59 -25.06 2.34 3.88
CA GLU A 59 -24.91 3.79 3.72
C GLU A 59 -25.03 4.25 2.26
N MET A 60 -24.64 3.40 1.30
CA MET A 60 -24.48 3.85 -0.09
C MET A 60 -25.04 2.90 -1.17
N GLY A 61 -25.61 1.76 -0.77
CA GLY A 61 -26.07 0.72 -1.67
C GLY A 61 -24.94 -0.22 -2.12
N GLU A 62 -25.31 -1.46 -2.45
CA GLU A 62 -24.37 -2.56 -2.71
C GLU A 62 -23.42 -2.31 -3.88
N ALA A 63 -23.94 -1.92 -5.05
CA ALA A 63 -23.12 -1.70 -6.24
C ALA A 63 -22.10 -0.56 -6.03
N ARG A 64 -22.50 0.49 -5.32
CA ARG A 64 -21.62 1.62 -5.00
C ARG A 64 -20.56 1.23 -3.97
N ALA A 65 -20.94 0.47 -2.94
CA ALA A 65 -20.00 -0.08 -1.96
C ALA A 65 -18.95 -0.96 -2.61
N MET A 66 -19.38 -1.93 -3.44
CA MET A 66 -18.46 -2.81 -4.18
C MET A 66 -17.54 -2.00 -5.10
N SER A 67 -18.09 -1.04 -5.85
CA SER A 67 -17.30 -0.15 -6.71
C SER A 67 -16.26 0.65 -5.92
N ALA A 68 -16.63 1.22 -4.77
CA ALA A 68 -15.74 2.01 -3.94
C ALA A 68 -14.60 1.16 -3.35
N ILE A 69 -14.94 -0.02 -2.82
CA ILE A 69 -13.99 -0.98 -2.27
C ILE A 69 -13.00 -1.40 -3.37
N LEU A 70 -13.49 -1.81 -4.54
CA LEU A 70 -12.63 -2.19 -5.66
C LEU A 70 -11.70 -1.05 -6.08
N GLN A 71 -12.21 0.18 -6.18
CA GLN A 71 -11.38 1.34 -6.52
C GLN A 71 -10.30 1.63 -5.46
N HIS A 72 -10.61 1.40 -4.19
CA HIS A 72 -9.66 1.60 -3.09
C HIS A 72 -8.53 0.56 -3.15
N GLU A 73 -8.89 -0.73 -3.13
CA GLU A 73 -7.94 -1.84 -3.11
C GLU A 73 -7.08 -1.91 -4.39
N VAL A 74 -7.72 -1.74 -5.55
CA VAL A 74 -7.00 -1.71 -6.83
C VAL A 74 -6.19 -0.44 -6.97
N GLY A 75 -6.69 0.68 -6.44
CA GLY A 75 -5.99 1.96 -6.44
C GLY A 75 -4.65 1.87 -5.73
N HIS A 76 -4.60 1.22 -4.56
CA HIS A 76 -3.34 0.95 -3.84
C HIS A 76 -2.30 0.28 -4.73
N TYR A 77 -2.69 -0.76 -5.45
CA TYR A 77 -1.77 -1.49 -6.32
C TYR A 77 -1.39 -0.73 -7.60
N ALA A 78 -2.39 -0.16 -8.30
CA ALA A 78 -2.19 0.48 -9.59
C ALA A 78 -1.35 1.75 -9.48
N GLU A 79 -1.60 2.54 -8.44
CA GLU A 79 -0.88 3.79 -8.21
C GLU A 79 0.39 3.64 -7.41
N PHE A 80 0.52 2.52 -6.71
CA PHE A 80 1.71 2.27 -5.94
C PHE A 80 2.13 0.83 -5.94
N PRO A 81 2.66 0.33 -7.08
CA PRO A 81 3.43 -0.90 -7.09
C PRO A 81 4.73 -0.65 -6.31
N ARG A 82 4.67 -0.61 -4.97
CA ARG A 82 5.86 -0.43 -4.13
C ARG A 82 6.87 -1.46 -4.57
N GLU A 83 8.07 -0.99 -4.86
CA GLU A 83 9.18 -1.91 -5.07
C GLU A 83 9.37 -2.71 -3.78
N LEU A 84 9.74 -3.98 -3.93
CA LEU A 84 10.04 -4.86 -2.82
C LEU A 84 11.05 -4.22 -1.85
N SER A 85 12.03 -3.48 -2.39
CA SER A 85 13.03 -2.69 -1.67
C SER A 85 12.40 -1.69 -0.69
N GLU A 86 11.49 -0.84 -1.16
CA GLU A 86 10.84 0.18 -0.34
C GLU A 86 9.98 -0.46 0.75
N THR A 87 9.20 -1.48 0.41
CA THR A 87 8.30 -2.14 1.36
C THR A 87 9.07 -2.82 2.50
N ILE A 88 10.10 -3.61 2.18
CA ILE A 88 10.91 -4.29 3.21
C ILE A 88 11.65 -3.25 4.04
N MET A 89 12.17 -2.17 3.42
CA MET A 89 12.85 -1.10 4.15
C MET A 89 11.92 -0.43 5.16
N LEU A 90 10.74 0.02 4.73
CA LEU A 90 9.79 0.70 5.62
C LEU A 90 9.36 -0.21 6.76
N ARG A 91 9.12 -1.49 6.50
CA ARG A 91 8.80 -2.45 7.54
C ARG A 91 9.95 -2.64 8.53
N ALA A 92 11.19 -2.72 8.05
CA ALA A 92 12.34 -2.83 8.93
C ALA A 92 12.47 -1.62 9.88
N TYR A 93 12.18 -0.42 9.38
CA TYR A 93 12.20 0.80 10.19
C TYR A 93 11.08 0.82 11.22
N THR A 94 9.85 0.44 10.86
CA THR A 94 8.76 0.38 11.83
C THR A 94 9.00 -0.71 12.87
N ASP A 95 9.57 -1.86 12.51
CA ASP A 95 9.91 -2.95 13.44
C ASP A 95 11.02 -2.54 14.42
N ALA A 96 12.05 -1.86 13.91
CA ALA A 96 13.12 -1.33 14.72
C ALA A 96 12.60 -0.34 15.78
N TYR A 97 11.59 0.48 15.47
CA TYR A 97 11.14 1.58 16.31
C TYR A 97 9.88 1.27 17.15
N PHE A 98 8.82 0.73 16.54
CA PHE A 98 7.48 0.58 17.14
C PHE A 98 7.16 -0.82 17.64
N LYS A 99 8.03 -1.81 17.39
CA LYS A 99 7.92 -3.18 17.94
C LYS A 99 6.57 -3.82 17.66
N GLU A 100 5.78 -4.10 18.69
CA GLU A 100 4.47 -4.75 18.58
C GLU A 100 3.47 -3.97 17.71
N LYS A 101 3.66 -2.65 17.56
CA LYS A 101 2.83 -1.79 16.72
C LYS A 101 3.34 -1.62 15.29
N ALA A 102 4.48 -2.21 14.95
CA ALA A 102 5.16 -1.97 13.68
C ALA A 102 4.31 -2.29 12.45
N GLY A 103 3.48 -3.34 12.54
CA GLY A 103 2.58 -3.74 11.47
C GLY A 103 1.48 -2.71 11.23
N ASP A 104 0.82 -2.27 12.29
CA ASP A 104 -0.25 -1.28 12.20
C ASP A 104 0.27 0.08 11.72
N VAL A 105 1.42 0.53 12.24
CA VAL A 105 2.06 1.78 11.78
C VAL A 105 2.37 1.73 10.29
N TYR A 106 2.95 0.60 9.83
CA TYR A 106 3.28 0.42 8.43
C TYR A 106 2.02 0.39 7.55
N GLY A 107 1.00 -0.37 7.94
CA GLY A 107 -0.26 -0.46 7.21
C GLY A 107 -0.91 0.91 7.07
N PHE A 108 -1.12 1.62 8.17
CA PHE A 108 -1.71 2.95 8.13
C PHE A 108 -0.88 3.96 7.34
N TYR A 109 0.45 3.89 7.42
CA TYR A 109 1.31 4.75 6.61
C TYR A 109 1.15 4.44 5.13
N SER A 110 1.08 3.16 4.75
CA SER A 110 0.88 2.78 3.35
C SER A 110 -0.46 3.24 2.85
N ASP A 111 -1.55 2.87 3.52
CA ASP A 111 -2.91 3.27 3.12
C ASP A 111 -2.99 4.79 2.96
N MET A 112 -2.43 5.54 3.92
CA MET A 112 -2.42 7.00 3.87
C MET A 112 -1.65 7.54 2.66
N VAL A 113 -0.43 7.08 2.41
CA VAL A 113 0.37 7.52 1.26
C VAL A 113 -0.32 7.16 -0.06
N ASP A 114 -0.92 5.98 -0.11
CA ASP A 114 -1.51 5.41 -1.32
C ASP A 114 -2.83 6.12 -1.62
N GLU A 115 -3.61 6.43 -0.58
CA GLU A 115 -4.75 7.33 -0.67
C GLU A 115 -4.35 8.70 -1.16
N LEU A 116 -3.33 9.32 -0.55
CA LEU A 116 -2.87 10.65 -0.96
C LEU A 116 -2.48 10.72 -2.44
N ARG A 117 -1.96 9.63 -3.01
CA ARG A 117 -1.60 9.50 -4.42
C ARG A 117 -2.80 9.20 -5.31
N THR A 118 -3.70 8.33 -4.87
CA THR A 118 -4.94 7.99 -5.58
C THR A 118 -5.99 9.10 -5.51
N LEU A 119 -5.84 10.09 -4.61
CA LEU A 119 -6.70 11.27 -4.50
C LEU A 119 -6.94 11.96 -5.84
N ARG A 120 -5.97 11.95 -6.77
CA ARG A 120 -6.17 12.56 -8.10
C ARG A 120 -7.29 11.89 -8.91
N PHE A 121 -7.62 10.64 -8.59
CA PHE A 121 -8.75 9.89 -9.15
C PHE A 121 -9.97 9.87 -8.21
N GLY A 122 -9.92 10.64 -7.12
CA GLY A 122 -10.91 10.66 -6.06
C GLY A 122 -12.34 10.76 -6.61
N THR A 123 -13.08 9.66 -6.47
CA THR A 123 -14.49 9.58 -6.82
C THR A 123 -15.34 9.89 -5.60
N GLU A 124 -16.60 10.18 -5.85
CA GLU A 124 -17.58 10.34 -4.77
C GLU A 124 -17.78 9.03 -3.99
N ASP A 125 -17.55 7.90 -4.66
CA ASP A 125 -17.64 6.57 -4.07
C ASP A 125 -16.53 6.34 -3.04
N LEU A 126 -15.29 6.73 -3.34
CA LEU A 126 -14.18 6.64 -2.37
C LEU A 126 -14.38 7.53 -1.15
N TYR A 127 -14.92 8.75 -1.35
CA TYR A 127 -15.27 9.61 -0.23
C TYR A 127 -16.34 8.99 0.66
N ALA A 128 -17.42 8.51 0.04
CA ALA A 128 -18.52 7.93 0.78
C ALA A 128 -18.15 6.58 1.42
N LEU A 129 -17.17 5.84 0.89
CA LEU A 129 -16.61 4.65 1.54
C LEU A 129 -16.01 5.02 2.90
N ARG A 130 -15.25 6.14 2.98
CA ARG A 130 -14.67 6.61 4.23
C ARG A 130 -15.73 7.03 5.24
N GLU A 131 -16.80 7.69 4.81
CA GLU A 131 -17.95 7.97 5.68
C GLU A 131 -18.60 6.69 6.21
N GLY A 132 -18.80 5.69 5.35
CA GLY A 132 -19.33 4.38 5.75
C GLY A 132 -18.41 3.67 6.76
N MET A 133 -17.09 3.77 6.58
CA MET A 133 -16.12 3.23 7.54
C MET A 133 -16.14 3.97 8.88
N ILE A 134 -16.35 5.29 8.90
CA ILE A 134 -16.55 6.03 10.15
C ILE A 134 -17.77 5.49 10.89
N ALA A 135 -18.93 5.39 10.21
CA ALA A 135 -20.16 4.89 10.81
C ALA A 135 -20.00 3.47 11.36
N ARG A 136 -19.41 2.57 10.56
CA ARG A 136 -19.08 1.19 10.95
C ARG A 136 -18.21 1.15 12.20
N ASN A 137 -17.11 1.89 12.22
CA ASN A 137 -16.14 1.83 13.31
C ASN A 137 -16.72 2.41 14.61
N LEU A 138 -17.51 3.48 14.52
CA LEU A 138 -18.26 4.00 15.67
C LEU A 138 -19.27 2.98 16.22
N ALA A 139 -20.00 2.27 15.34
CA ALA A 139 -20.92 1.21 15.76
C ALA A 139 -20.21 0.02 16.45
N LYS A 140 -18.92 -0.21 16.14
CA LYS A 140 -18.06 -1.21 16.79
C LYS A 140 -17.29 -0.67 18.00
N ASN A 141 -17.57 0.57 18.43
CA ASN A 141 -16.83 1.29 19.48
C ASN A 141 -15.32 1.45 19.21
N ASP A 142 -14.91 1.42 17.95
CA ASP A 142 -13.53 1.64 17.51
C ASP A 142 -13.32 3.12 17.16
N GLN A 143 -13.15 3.94 18.20
CA GLN A 143 -12.93 5.38 18.06
C GLN A 143 -11.63 5.71 17.30
N ASN A 144 -10.62 4.85 17.40
CA ASN A 144 -9.32 5.09 16.77
C ASN A 144 -9.39 4.92 15.26
N SER A 145 -9.97 3.81 14.79
CA SER A 145 -10.19 3.61 13.35
C SER A 145 -11.18 4.63 12.78
N ALA A 146 -12.18 5.08 13.56
CA ALA A 146 -13.05 6.18 13.17
C ALA A 146 -12.28 7.50 12.99
N SER A 147 -11.34 7.82 13.89
CA SER A 147 -10.50 9.02 13.78
C SER A 147 -9.62 9.00 12.52
N ILE A 148 -9.02 7.85 12.19
CA ILE A 148 -8.21 7.70 10.98
C ILE A 148 -9.06 7.95 9.72
N ASN A 149 -10.28 7.40 9.66
CA ASN A 149 -11.16 7.64 8.52
C ASN A 149 -11.66 9.09 8.45
N ARG A 150 -11.85 9.78 9.59
CA ARG A 150 -12.14 11.23 9.62
C ARG A 150 -10.98 12.04 9.04
N LEU A 151 -9.74 11.71 9.40
CA LEU A 151 -8.56 12.36 8.85
C LEU A 151 -8.50 12.20 7.32
N LEU A 152 -8.79 11.00 6.82
CA LEU A 152 -8.87 10.73 5.38
C LEU A 152 -9.98 11.54 4.70
N CYS A 153 -11.20 11.57 5.24
CA CYS A 153 -12.27 12.44 4.73
C CYS A 153 -11.85 13.93 4.69
N ALA A 154 -11.13 14.40 5.70
CA ALA A 154 -10.63 15.78 5.73
C ALA A 154 -9.55 16.04 4.66
N VAL A 155 -8.68 15.08 4.40
CA VAL A 155 -7.71 15.11 3.29
C VAL A 155 -8.42 15.16 1.94
N TYR A 156 -9.47 14.37 1.72
CA TYR A 156 -10.28 14.43 0.50
C TYR A 156 -10.95 15.81 0.35
N SER A 157 -11.58 16.31 1.43
CA SER A 157 -12.28 17.60 1.46
C SER A 157 -11.38 18.79 1.17
N SER A 158 -10.13 18.74 1.67
CA SER A 158 -9.13 19.78 1.40
C SER A 158 -8.53 19.69 -0.01
N THR A 159 -8.55 18.50 -0.64
CA THR A 159 -8.00 18.30 -1.98
C THR A 159 -9.03 18.56 -3.09
N HIS A 160 -10.32 18.27 -2.84
CA HIS A 160 -11.38 18.36 -3.83
C HIS A 160 -12.44 19.37 -3.40
N ALA A 161 -12.52 20.51 -4.09
CA ALA A 161 -13.46 21.58 -3.77
C ALA A 161 -14.93 21.13 -3.67
N LYS A 162 -15.32 20.11 -4.46
CA LYS A 162 -16.67 19.50 -4.42
C LYS A 162 -17.02 18.86 -3.08
N TYR A 163 -16.03 18.55 -2.23
CA TYR A 163 -16.22 17.95 -0.90
C TYR A 163 -15.92 18.93 0.24
N ALA A 164 -15.54 20.17 -0.04
CA ALA A 164 -15.18 21.14 1.00
C ALA A 164 -16.31 21.40 2.01
N SER A 165 -17.57 21.29 1.58
CA SER A 165 -18.75 21.41 2.45
C SER A 165 -19.04 20.19 3.32
N ARG A 166 -18.32 19.07 3.11
CA ARG A 166 -18.48 17.80 3.82
C ARG A 166 -17.33 17.53 4.79
N LEU A 167 -16.53 18.54 5.11
CA LEU A 167 -15.41 18.42 6.03
C LEU A 167 -15.92 17.84 7.37
N PRO A 168 -15.39 16.71 7.83
CA PRO A 168 -15.81 16.14 9.11
C PRO A 168 -15.39 17.07 10.26
N GLU A 169 -16.15 17.04 11.34
CA GLU A 169 -15.72 17.64 12.60
C GLU A 169 -14.49 16.88 13.11
N LEU A 170 -13.40 17.61 13.33
CA LEU A 170 -12.15 17.08 13.84
C LEU A 170 -11.94 17.57 15.28
N SER A 171 -11.49 16.67 16.15
CA SER A 171 -10.92 17.02 17.44
C SER A 171 -9.66 17.89 17.27
N SER A 172 -9.19 18.48 18.38
CA SER A 172 -7.95 19.25 18.38
C SER A 172 -6.74 18.41 17.97
N ASP A 173 -6.70 17.15 18.38
CA ASP A 173 -5.61 16.24 18.04
C ASP A 173 -5.68 15.82 16.57
N GLU A 174 -6.86 15.47 16.04
CA GLU A 174 -7.03 15.18 14.61
C GLU A 174 -6.69 16.40 13.74
N SER A 175 -7.05 17.60 14.16
CA SER A 175 -6.70 18.83 13.45
C SER A 175 -5.18 19.06 13.38
N ARG A 176 -4.45 18.71 14.45
CA ARG A 176 -2.98 18.72 14.45
C ARG A 176 -2.42 17.67 13.51
N MET A 177 -2.93 16.44 13.58
CA MET A 177 -2.49 15.32 12.72
C MET A 177 -2.75 15.58 11.24
N LEU A 178 -3.88 16.19 10.88
CA LEU A 178 -4.21 16.54 9.50
C LEU A 178 -3.13 17.43 8.86
N LYS A 179 -2.58 18.40 9.60
CA LYS A 179 -1.49 19.25 9.10
C LYS A 179 -0.25 18.44 8.76
N ASN A 180 0.08 17.45 9.59
CA ASN A 180 1.23 16.57 9.37
C ASN A 180 0.97 15.64 8.17
N ILE A 181 -0.23 15.08 8.03
CA ILE A 181 -0.63 14.25 6.89
C ILE A 181 -0.57 15.05 5.58
N LEU A 182 -1.07 16.28 5.57
CA LEU A 182 -0.97 17.16 4.40
C LEU A 182 0.49 17.51 4.07
N THR A 183 1.38 17.54 5.06
CA THR A 183 2.83 17.69 4.84
C THR A 183 3.43 16.43 4.21
N LEU A 184 3.00 15.23 4.64
CA LEU A 184 3.41 13.97 4.01
C LEU A 184 3.03 13.92 2.52
N LYS A 185 1.87 14.45 2.14
CA LYS A 185 1.46 14.60 0.73
C LYS A 185 2.51 15.32 -0.10
N LEU A 186 3.10 16.39 0.45
CA LEU A 186 4.12 17.19 -0.21
C LEU A 186 5.48 16.47 -0.29
N LEU A 187 5.82 15.66 0.71
CA LEU A 187 7.13 15.00 0.83
C LEU A 187 7.20 13.62 0.16
N SER A 188 6.07 12.93 0.01
CA SER A 188 5.97 11.60 -0.60
C SER A 188 6.38 11.53 -2.08
N GLY A 189 6.71 12.67 -2.71
CA GLY A 189 7.23 12.75 -4.08
C GLY A 189 8.74 12.62 -4.23
N SER A 190 9.53 12.72 -3.15
CA SER A 190 11.00 12.68 -3.21
C SER A 190 11.58 11.54 -2.35
N GLY A 191 12.04 10.49 -3.04
CA GLY A 191 12.35 9.17 -2.50
C GLY A 191 13.41 9.04 -1.40
N LYS A 192 13.95 10.11 -0.81
CA LYS A 192 14.99 9.99 0.24
C LYS A 192 14.44 10.05 1.67
N ASP A 193 13.27 10.64 1.86
CA ASP A 193 12.76 10.95 3.20
C ASP A 193 11.73 9.94 3.71
N HIS A 194 11.51 8.83 2.98
CA HIS A 194 10.50 7.83 3.32
C HIS A 194 10.69 7.24 4.74
N CYS A 195 11.93 6.98 5.14
CA CYS A 195 12.25 6.49 6.48
C CYS A 195 11.86 7.47 7.57
N ASP A 196 12.19 8.75 7.41
CA ASP A 196 11.85 9.78 8.40
C ASP A 196 10.35 10.05 8.41
N ASN A 197 9.71 10.04 7.24
CA ASN A 197 8.28 10.23 7.07
C ASN A 197 7.47 9.13 7.81
N ILE A 198 7.82 7.85 7.63
CA ILE A 198 7.11 6.77 8.32
C ILE A 198 7.32 6.81 9.84
N LEU A 199 8.53 7.18 10.29
CA LEU A 199 8.80 7.30 11.73
C LEU A 199 8.06 8.49 12.35
N ASN A 200 8.03 9.64 11.67
CA ASN A 200 7.33 10.83 12.15
C ASN A 200 5.81 10.60 12.15
N PHE A 201 5.26 10.03 11.07
CA PHE A 201 3.86 9.63 11.01
C PHE A 201 3.51 8.62 12.10
N GLY A 202 4.33 7.58 12.26
CA GLY A 202 4.13 6.54 13.25
C GLY A 202 4.06 7.09 14.67
N LYS A 203 4.96 8.01 15.04
CA LYS A 203 4.94 8.67 16.36
C LYS A 203 3.65 9.45 16.61
N GLU A 204 3.12 10.12 15.59
CA GLU A 204 1.87 10.87 15.68
C GLU A 204 0.67 9.95 15.88
N ILE A 205 0.62 8.81 15.19
CA ILE A 205 -0.53 7.89 15.26
C ILE A 205 -0.40 6.79 16.31
N GLU A 206 0.77 6.65 16.96
CA GLU A 206 1.08 5.54 17.87
C GLU A 206 0.06 5.40 19.00
N HIS A 207 -0.48 6.53 19.48
CA HIS A 207 -1.49 6.57 20.53
C HIS A 207 -2.88 6.12 20.06
N LEU A 208 -3.17 6.20 18.75
CA LEU A 208 -4.38 5.68 18.13
C LEU A 208 -4.26 4.18 17.84
N ILE A 209 -3.04 3.63 17.79
CA ILE A 209 -2.82 2.20 17.59
C ILE A 209 -2.95 1.48 18.93
N THR A 210 -4.06 0.77 19.09
CA THR A 210 -4.26 -0.12 20.23
C THR A 210 -3.66 -1.49 19.91
N PRO A 211 -2.67 -1.99 20.69
CA PRO A 211 -2.16 -3.34 20.53
C PRO A 211 -3.32 -4.32 20.69
N LYS A 212 -3.56 -5.16 19.67
CA LYS A 212 -4.62 -6.16 19.74
C LYS A 212 -4.13 -7.35 20.57
N PRO A 213 -4.88 -7.82 21.58
CA PRO A 213 -4.50 -8.98 22.36
C PRO A 213 -4.57 -10.25 21.48
N GLY A 214 -3.41 -10.83 21.16
CA GLY A 214 -3.31 -12.09 20.42
C GLY A 214 -1.94 -12.29 19.77
N LYS A 215 -1.42 -13.51 19.80
CA LYS A 215 -0.25 -13.90 19.00
C LYS A 215 -0.73 -14.27 17.60
N GLY A 216 -0.82 -13.28 16.70
CA GLY A 216 -1.08 -13.50 15.28
C GLY A 216 -2.42 -12.95 14.81
N GLY A 217 -2.36 -12.14 13.76
CA GLY A 217 -3.53 -11.59 13.06
C GLY A 217 -3.99 -10.27 13.65
N GLY A 218 -3.29 -9.18 13.33
CA GLY A 218 -3.90 -7.85 13.46
C GLY A 218 -5.18 -7.86 12.62
N HIS A 219 -6.34 -7.45 13.18
CA HIS A 219 -7.50 -7.19 12.32
C HIS A 219 -7.04 -6.20 11.25
N GLY A 220 -7.07 -6.61 9.98
CA GLY A 220 -6.53 -5.86 8.85
C GLY A 220 -5.24 -6.38 8.22
N THR A 221 -4.59 -7.45 8.71
CA THR A 221 -3.40 -8.03 8.02
C THR A 221 -3.75 -8.92 6.83
N GLY A 222 -4.92 -8.72 6.22
CA GLY A 222 -5.15 -9.10 4.84
C GLY A 222 -4.20 -8.29 3.97
N ASN A 223 -3.02 -8.83 3.70
CA ASN A 223 -2.14 -8.53 2.58
C ASN A 223 -1.64 -7.10 2.26
N ASP A 224 -2.08 -6.03 2.93
CA ASP A 224 -1.33 -4.76 2.92
C ASP A 224 -0.14 -4.76 3.89
N ALA A 225 0.09 -5.90 4.55
CA ALA A 225 1.31 -6.18 5.29
C ALA A 225 2.49 -6.23 4.32
N ALA A 226 3.62 -5.65 4.77
CA ALA A 226 4.92 -5.90 4.14
C ALA A 226 5.10 -7.40 3.84
N PRO A 227 5.75 -7.77 2.73
CA PRO A 227 5.77 -9.14 2.25
C PRO A 227 6.23 -10.06 3.36
N ASP A 228 5.48 -11.13 3.57
CA ASP A 228 5.86 -12.18 4.49
C ASP A 228 7.21 -12.73 4.03
N LEU A 229 8.26 -12.42 4.80
CA LEU A 229 9.60 -12.93 4.53
C LEU A 229 9.70 -14.41 4.92
N THR A 230 8.69 -14.97 5.57
CA THR A 230 8.61 -16.38 5.93
C THR A 230 7.54 -17.12 5.12
N GLY A 231 7.63 -18.45 5.10
CA GLY A 231 6.58 -19.27 4.52
C GLY A 231 6.69 -19.53 3.02
N LYS A 232 5.66 -20.17 2.47
CA LYS A 232 5.66 -20.73 1.11
C LYS A 232 5.69 -19.68 0.00
N ASN A 233 5.32 -18.44 0.33
CA ASN A 233 5.19 -17.33 -0.63
C ASN A 233 6.22 -16.21 -0.35
N ALA A 234 7.26 -16.49 0.43
CA ALA A 234 8.33 -15.53 0.68
C ALA A 234 9.05 -15.18 -0.63
N PRO A 235 9.50 -13.91 -0.79
CA PRO A 235 10.36 -13.55 -1.91
C PRO A 235 11.58 -14.45 -2.01
N SER A 236 12.05 -14.73 -3.22
CA SER A 236 13.24 -15.56 -3.38
C SER A 236 14.47 -14.86 -2.80
N GLN A 237 15.51 -15.62 -2.45
CA GLN A 237 16.78 -15.01 -2.00
C GLN A 237 17.32 -14.00 -3.04
N HIS A 238 17.16 -14.30 -4.33
CA HIS A 238 17.56 -13.40 -5.41
C HIS A 238 16.80 -12.06 -5.36
N ASP A 239 15.48 -12.10 -5.17
CA ASP A 239 14.66 -10.88 -5.07
C ASP A 239 15.03 -10.04 -3.85
N ILE A 240 15.35 -10.70 -2.73
CA ILE A 240 15.83 -10.03 -1.51
C ILE A 240 17.19 -9.37 -1.74
N ASP A 241 18.13 -10.06 -2.40
CA ASP A 241 19.45 -9.50 -2.70
C ASP A 241 19.34 -8.28 -3.61
N VAL A 242 18.50 -8.34 -4.66
CA VAL A 242 18.20 -7.20 -5.54
C VAL A 242 17.58 -6.04 -4.75
N ALA A 243 16.61 -6.34 -3.89
CA ALA A 243 15.95 -5.33 -3.06
C ALA A 243 16.94 -4.63 -2.10
N LEU A 244 17.85 -5.39 -1.48
CA LEU A 244 18.88 -4.84 -0.59
C LEU A 244 19.89 -3.96 -1.36
N ASP A 245 20.30 -4.39 -2.56
CA ASP A 245 21.16 -3.59 -3.44
C ASP A 245 20.50 -2.26 -3.84
N ASP A 246 19.20 -2.30 -4.17
CA ASP A 246 18.43 -1.09 -4.49
C ASP A 246 18.32 -0.17 -3.27
N ILE A 247 18.15 -0.74 -2.07
CA ILE A 247 18.13 0.05 -0.83
C ILE A 247 19.46 0.77 -0.63
N LEU A 248 20.59 0.05 -0.79
CA LEU A 248 21.93 0.62 -0.65
C LEU A 248 22.17 1.76 -1.64
N LYS A 249 21.74 1.60 -2.89
CA LYS A 249 21.90 2.62 -3.94
C LYS A 249 21.00 3.84 -3.73
N LYS A 250 19.73 3.63 -3.35
CA LYS A 250 18.72 4.70 -3.28
C LYS A 250 18.71 5.44 -1.93
N TYR A 251 18.82 4.71 -0.82
CA TYR A 251 18.63 5.23 0.55
C TYR A 251 19.92 5.18 1.39
N GLY A 252 20.96 4.51 0.89
CA GLY A 252 22.30 4.55 1.47
C GLY A 252 22.59 3.47 2.53
N PRO A 253 23.82 3.48 3.07
CA PRO A 253 24.32 2.37 3.89
C PRO A 253 23.59 2.14 5.20
N HIS A 254 23.01 3.20 5.79
CA HIS A 254 22.27 3.08 7.05
C HIS A 254 20.97 2.30 6.85
N ALA A 255 20.16 2.69 5.86
CA ALA A 255 18.92 1.99 5.51
C ALA A 255 19.21 0.52 5.16
N TYR A 256 20.23 0.27 4.33
CA TYR A 256 20.67 -1.08 3.99
C TYR A 256 20.96 -1.94 5.24
N ARG A 257 21.76 -1.43 6.19
CA ARG A 257 22.12 -2.19 7.40
C ARG A 257 20.89 -2.51 8.26
N THR A 258 20.01 -1.54 8.47
CA THR A 258 18.77 -1.72 9.23
C THR A 258 17.89 -2.77 8.57
N THR A 259 17.68 -2.67 7.26
CA THR A 259 16.83 -3.62 6.52
C THR A 259 17.43 -5.01 6.47
N LYS A 260 18.74 -5.13 6.24
CA LYS A 260 19.44 -6.41 6.25
C LYS A 260 19.35 -7.13 7.60
N GLN A 261 19.44 -6.40 8.71
CA GLN A 261 19.26 -6.99 10.04
C GLN A 261 17.84 -7.55 10.20
N PHE A 262 16.82 -6.80 9.79
CA PHE A 262 15.43 -7.25 9.80
C PHE A 262 15.22 -8.50 8.94
N VAL A 263 15.74 -8.49 7.71
CA VAL A 263 15.69 -9.64 6.78
C VAL A 263 16.36 -10.88 7.40
N GLY A 264 17.54 -10.72 8.00
CA GLY A 264 18.26 -11.83 8.65
C GLY A 264 17.55 -12.41 9.88
N GLN A 265 16.73 -11.62 10.57
CA GLN A 265 15.86 -12.10 11.65
C GLN A 265 14.64 -12.85 11.12
N GLY A 266 14.11 -12.41 9.96
CA GLY A 266 12.92 -12.97 9.33
C GLY A 266 13.17 -14.21 8.46
N LEU A 267 14.34 -14.38 7.84
CA LEU A 267 14.63 -15.48 6.91
C LEU A 267 15.64 -16.48 7.50
N PRO A 268 15.18 -17.64 8.03
CA PRO A 268 16.08 -18.70 8.47
C PRO A 268 16.99 -19.16 7.34
N GLY A 269 18.31 -19.04 7.53
CA GLY A 269 19.30 -19.42 6.54
C GLY A 269 19.64 -18.34 5.51
N PHE A 270 19.19 -17.10 5.71
CA PHE A 270 19.67 -15.94 4.96
C PHE A 270 21.20 -15.91 5.01
N LYS A 271 21.83 -16.07 3.84
CA LYS A 271 23.29 -15.97 3.69
C LYS A 271 23.58 -14.55 3.27
N ASP A 272 24.30 -13.84 4.13
CA ASP A 272 24.81 -12.53 3.79
C ASP A 272 25.73 -12.63 2.56
N ALA A 273 25.22 -12.19 1.42
CA ALA A 273 26.07 -11.88 0.28
C ALA A 273 26.94 -10.70 0.68
N SER A 274 28.15 -11.00 1.15
CA SER A 274 29.10 -10.00 1.64
C SER A 274 29.20 -8.84 0.62
N PRO A 275 29.12 -7.57 1.06
CA PRO A 275 29.05 -6.42 0.16
C PRO A 275 30.29 -6.26 -0.75
N ALA A 276 31.35 -7.04 -0.52
CA ALA A 276 32.51 -7.13 -1.40
C ALA A 276 32.16 -7.52 -2.85
N ASN A 277 31.02 -8.19 -3.08
CA ASN A 277 30.52 -8.54 -4.42
C ASN A 277 29.20 -7.84 -4.79
N ALA A 278 28.61 -7.07 -3.87
CA ALA A 278 27.40 -6.29 -4.11
C ALA A 278 27.79 -4.97 -4.81
N GLY A 279 27.76 -4.98 -6.14
CA GLY A 279 27.98 -3.77 -6.97
C GLY A 279 29.23 -3.76 -7.86
N THR A 280 29.99 -4.86 -7.95
CA THR A 280 31.19 -4.93 -8.82
C THR A 280 31.12 -6.01 -9.89
N SER A 281 30.00 -6.71 -10.09
CA SER A 281 29.78 -7.24 -11.44
C SER A 281 29.49 -6.03 -12.33
N PRO A 282 30.37 -5.64 -13.28
CA PRO A 282 29.89 -4.96 -14.44
C PRO A 282 28.89 -5.95 -15.02
N GLY A 283 27.61 -5.75 -14.73
CA GLY A 283 26.57 -6.32 -15.53
C GLY A 283 26.82 -5.75 -16.90
N THR A 284 27.63 -6.42 -17.71
CA THR A 284 27.42 -6.45 -19.14
C THR A 284 25.95 -6.78 -19.24
N LEU A 285 25.12 -5.76 -19.47
CA LEU A 285 23.80 -5.91 -20.04
C LEU A 285 24.06 -6.80 -21.25
N GLN A 286 23.84 -8.11 -21.08
CA GLN A 286 23.93 -9.00 -22.20
C GLN A 286 22.84 -8.49 -23.14
N TYR A 287 23.31 -8.06 -24.30
CA TYR A 287 22.46 -7.56 -25.37
C TYR A 287 21.61 -8.75 -25.81
N ASN A 288 20.49 -8.92 -25.12
CA ASN A 288 19.53 -9.96 -25.42
C ASN A 288 18.73 -9.44 -26.60
N ASP A 289 19.16 -9.77 -27.82
CA ASP A 289 18.55 -9.33 -29.08
C ASP A 289 17.04 -9.60 -29.14
N HIS A 290 16.54 -10.55 -28.34
CA HIS A 290 15.12 -10.88 -28.20
C HIS A 290 14.30 -9.91 -27.32
N LEU A 291 14.93 -9.06 -26.51
CA LEU A 291 14.23 -8.03 -25.71
C LEU A 291 13.99 -6.74 -26.49
N ILE A 292 14.75 -6.49 -27.57
CA ILE A 292 14.58 -5.31 -28.43
C ILE A 292 13.18 -5.28 -29.06
N PRO A 293 12.62 -6.39 -29.60
CA PRO A 293 11.25 -6.41 -30.08
C PRO A 293 10.20 -6.05 -29.02
N PHE A 294 10.41 -6.45 -27.76
CA PHE A 294 9.49 -6.13 -26.65
C PHE A 294 9.48 -4.63 -26.37
N TYR A 295 10.66 -4.03 -26.13
CA TYR A 295 10.77 -2.60 -25.85
C TYR A 295 10.48 -1.71 -27.07
N THR A 296 10.77 -2.18 -28.29
CA THR A 296 10.41 -1.46 -29.53
C THR A 296 8.89 -1.43 -29.73
N ARG A 297 8.18 -2.51 -29.34
CA ARG A 297 6.71 -2.55 -29.39
C ARG A 297 6.12 -1.56 -28.39
N TRP A 298 6.63 -1.53 -27.16
CA TRP A 298 6.20 -0.57 -26.12
C TRP A 298 6.55 0.88 -26.46
N ALA A 299 7.73 1.14 -27.03
CA ALA A 299 8.14 2.46 -27.50
C ALA A 299 7.17 3.04 -28.55
N ARG A 300 6.67 2.20 -29.47
CA ARG A 300 5.66 2.59 -30.46
C ARG A 300 4.29 2.87 -29.84
N THR A 301 3.89 2.11 -28.82
CA THR A 301 2.59 2.27 -28.16
C THR A 301 2.54 3.50 -27.25
N PHE A 302 3.65 3.82 -26.56
CA PHE A 302 3.67 4.83 -25.49
C PHE A 302 4.53 6.07 -25.81
N GLY A 303 5.07 6.18 -27.03
CA GLY A 303 5.90 7.34 -27.43
C GLY A 303 7.23 7.44 -26.67
N LEU A 304 7.76 6.32 -26.16
CA LEU A 304 9.01 6.29 -25.42
C LEU A 304 10.20 6.21 -26.38
N HIS A 305 11.17 7.10 -26.23
CA HIS A 305 12.41 7.08 -27.00
C HIS A 305 13.50 6.29 -26.26
N ILE A 306 13.96 5.18 -26.85
CA ILE A 306 15.13 4.46 -26.34
C ILE A 306 16.38 5.24 -26.77
N VAL A 307 17.00 5.94 -25.82
CA VAL A 307 18.28 6.62 -26.06
C VAL A 307 19.40 5.63 -25.79
N LYS A 308 20.18 5.26 -26.82
CA LYS A 308 21.46 4.57 -26.60
C LYS A 308 22.38 5.53 -25.87
N ARG A 309 22.73 5.25 -24.61
CA ARG A 309 23.88 5.92 -23.99
C ARG A 309 25.14 5.52 -24.77
N PRO A 310 25.98 6.47 -25.22
CA PRO A 310 27.32 6.11 -25.65
C PRO A 310 28.06 5.49 -24.46
N PHE A 311 28.73 4.36 -24.71
CA PHE A 311 29.70 3.83 -23.76
C PHE A 311 30.91 4.77 -23.79
N GLU A 312 31.20 5.42 -22.66
CA GLU A 312 32.52 6.00 -22.36
C GLU A 312 33.37 4.96 -21.62
#